data_AF-A0A939VVY6-F1
#
_entry.id   AF-A0A939VVY6-F1
#
_cell.length_a   1.000
_cell.length_b   1.000
_cell.length_c   1.000
_cell.angle_alpha   90.00
_cell.angle_beta   90.00
_cell.angle_gamma   90.00
#
_symmetry.space_group_name_H-M   'P 1'
#
loop_
_entity.id
_entity.type
_entity.pdbx_description
1 polymer ?
#
loop_
_entity_poly.entity_id
_entity_poly.type
_entity_poly.pdbx_seq_one_letter_code
_entity_poly.pdbx_strand_id
1 'polypeptide(L)'
;LKIRASVENSRIFQKIQRQYGSFDRYLRNFTGDEILHEPYHLRTSLPLSDAISEDLRKRGMSFVGSTIIYSYLQSAGFINAHGEECCFYRTK
;
A
#
# COMPACT_ATOMS: atom_id res chain seq x y z
N LEU A 1 0.31 -9.15 20.47
CA LEU A 1 -0.26 -7.98 19.76
C LEU A 1 -0.41 -8.21 18.25
N LYS A 2 0.65 -8.51 17.49
CA LYS A 2 0.60 -8.69 16.02
C LYS A 2 -0.31 -9.84 15.53
N ILE A 3 -0.35 -10.99 16.23
CA ILE A 3 -1.24 -12.10 15.88
C ILE A 3 -2.71 -11.67 15.90
N ARG A 4 -3.15 -11.00 16.98
CA ARG A 4 -4.51 -10.47 17.10
C ARG A 4 -4.80 -9.42 16.03
N ALA A 5 -3.85 -8.52 15.75
CA ALA A 5 -4.00 -7.53 14.69
C ALA A 5 -4.24 -8.18 13.32
N SER A 6 -3.59 -9.31 12.99
CA SER A 6 -3.83 -10.04 11.75
C SER A 6 -5.28 -10.53 11.63
N VAL A 7 -5.84 -11.06 12.72
CA VAL A 7 -7.24 -11.51 12.77
C VAL A 7 -8.22 -10.34 12.62
N GLU A 8 -7.99 -9.20 13.28
CA GLU A 8 -8.87 -8.04 13.13
C GLU A 8 -8.75 -7.39 11.74
N ASN A 9 -7.52 -7.26 11.23
CA ASN A 9 -7.26 -6.71 9.90
C ASN A 9 -7.92 -7.57 8.81
N SER A 10 -7.93 -8.90 8.92
CA SER A 10 -8.58 -9.77 7.93
C SER A 10 -10.10 -9.56 7.86
N ARG A 11 -10.76 -9.33 9.01
CA ARG A 11 -12.18 -8.98 9.05
C ARG A 11 -12.46 -7.64 8.38
N ILE A 12 -11.61 -6.65 8.58
CA ILE A 12 -11.72 -5.32 7.95
C ILE A 12 -11.44 -5.43 6.45
N PHE A 13 -10.42 -6.20 6.05
CA PHE A 13 -10.10 -6.49 4.65
C PHE A 13 -11.30 -7.08 3.91
N GLN A 14 -12.00 -8.07 4.49
CA GLN A 14 -13.22 -8.62 3.91
C GLN A 14 -14.34 -7.58 3.77
N LYS A 15 -14.48 -6.64 4.72
CA LYS A 15 -15.44 -5.52 4.60
C LYS A 15 -15.07 -4.60 3.44
N ILE A 16 -13.79 -4.26 3.29
CA ILE A 16 -13.29 -3.46 2.16
C ILE A 16 -13.57 -4.18 0.84
N GLN A 17 -13.27 -5.48 0.74
CA GLN A 17 -13.57 -6.25 -0.46
C GLN A 17 -15.06 -6.24 -0.80
N ARG A 18 -15.96 -6.35 0.19
CA ARG A 18 -17.41 -6.23 -0.07
C ARG A 18 -17.83 -4.85 -0.58
N GLN A 19 -17.19 -3.78 -0.09
CA GLN A 19 -17.49 -2.40 -0.49
C GLN A 19 -16.94 -2.04 -1.87
N TYR A 20 -15.70 -2.46 -2.19
CA TYR A 20 -14.99 -2.07 -3.41
C TYR A 20 -14.93 -3.20 -4.45
N GLY A 21 -15.52 -4.37 -4.18
CA GLY A 21 -15.40 -5.59 -5.00
C GLY A 21 -14.09 -6.34 -4.81
N SER A 22 -12.96 -5.65 -4.63
CA SER A 22 -11.67 -6.24 -4.28
C SER A 22 -10.79 -5.25 -3.50
N PHE A 23 -9.75 -5.75 -2.83
CA PHE A 23 -8.78 -4.89 -2.15
C PHE A 23 -7.85 -4.18 -3.14
N ASP A 24 -7.55 -4.82 -4.28
CA ASP A 24 -6.84 -4.19 -5.39
C ASP A 24 -7.62 -2.96 -5.93
N ARG A 25 -8.93 -3.09 -6.16
CA ARG A 25 -9.77 -1.96 -6.58
C ARG A 25 -9.83 -0.86 -5.53
N TYR A 26 -9.82 -1.23 -4.25
CA TYR A 26 -9.71 -0.27 -3.15
C TYR A 26 -8.40 0.53 -3.24
N LEU A 27 -7.24 -0.11 -3.46
CA LEU A 27 -5.96 0.59 -3.61
C LEU A 27 -5.92 1.44 -4.88
N ARG A 28 -6.45 0.93 -5.99
CA ARG A 28 -6.55 1.65 -7.27
C ARG A 28 -7.35 2.93 -7.19
N ASN A 29 -8.33 3.02 -6.28
CA ASN A 29 -9.05 4.24 -5.99
C ASN A 29 -8.16 5.37 -5.43
N PHE A 30 -7.00 5.04 -4.86
CA PHE A 30 -6.01 6.04 -4.42
C PHE A 30 -4.96 6.34 -5.49
N THR A 31 -4.60 5.35 -6.32
CA THR A 31 -3.51 5.50 -7.30
C THR A 31 -3.98 5.92 -8.70
N GLY A 32 -5.29 5.89 -8.96
CA GLY A 32 -5.84 6.20 -10.29
C GLY A 32 -5.48 5.15 -11.34
N ASP A 33 -5.36 3.88 -10.95
CA ASP A 33 -4.97 2.75 -11.81
C ASP A 33 -3.54 2.78 -12.37
N GLU A 34 -2.75 3.80 -12.05
CA GLU A 34 -1.36 3.94 -12.50
C GLU A 34 -0.36 3.31 -11.52
N ILE A 35 0.76 2.83 -12.07
CA ILE A 35 1.94 2.45 -11.29
C ILE A 35 2.77 3.72 -11.09
N LEU A 36 3.06 4.05 -9.84
CA LEU A 36 3.94 5.17 -9.52
C LEU A 36 5.39 4.74 -9.73
N HIS A 37 6.11 5.42 -10.62
CA HIS A 37 7.55 5.22 -10.78
C HIS A 37 8.31 6.26 -9.95
N GLU A 38 9.14 5.80 -9.03
CA GLU A 38 10.02 6.67 -8.25
C GLU A 38 11.49 6.34 -8.52
N PRO A 39 12.35 7.35 -8.70
CA PRO A 39 13.79 7.14 -8.69
C PRO A 39 14.24 6.60 -7.33
N TYR A 40 15.23 5.70 -7.34
CA TYR A 40 15.74 5.08 -6.13
C TYR A 40 16.35 6.14 -5.20
N HIS A 41 15.60 6.47 -4.15
CA HIS A 41 15.96 7.44 -3.13
C HIS A 41 15.62 6.90 -1.74
N LEU A 42 16.31 7.41 -0.71
CA LEU A 42 16.06 7.09 0.70
C LEU A 42 14.75 7.75 1.18
N ARG A 43 13.62 7.27 0.68
CA ARG A 43 12.27 7.61 1.15
C ARG A 43 11.63 6.42 1.85
N THR A 44 10.85 6.70 2.89
CA THR A 44 10.16 5.69 3.69
C THR A 44 8.65 5.94 3.79
N SER A 45 8.14 6.98 3.13
CA SER A 45 6.71 7.29 3.01
C SER A 45 6.45 8.26 1.86
N LEU A 46 5.18 8.38 1.47
CA LEU A 46 4.64 9.34 0.51
C LEU A 46 3.26 9.83 0.97
N PRO A 47 2.77 10.96 0.41
CA PRO A 47 1.38 11.38 0.61
C PRO A 47 0.37 10.28 0.28
N LEU A 48 0.66 9.44 -0.73
CA LEU A 48 -0.15 8.26 -1.06
C LEU A 48 -0.20 7.24 0.09
N SER A 49 0.95 6.87 0.65
CA SER A 49 1.01 5.91 1.76
C SER A 49 0.42 6.49 3.05
N ASP A 50 0.56 7.80 3.27
CA ASP A 50 -0.05 8.53 4.39
C ASP A 50 -1.58 8.45 4.31
N ALA A 51 -2.15 8.75 3.14
CA ALA A 51 -3.60 8.73 2.91
C ALA A 51 -4.20 7.32 3.12
N ILE A 52 -3.55 6.29 2.56
CA ILE A 52 -4.01 4.90 2.73
C ILE A 52 -3.84 4.43 4.18
N SER A 53 -2.72 4.77 4.82
CA SER A 53 -2.48 4.49 6.25
C SER A 53 -3.57 5.12 7.13
N GLU A 54 -3.91 6.38 6.87
CA GLU A 54 -4.96 7.09 7.60
C GLU A 54 -6.33 6.43 7.42
N ASP A 55 -6.72 6.10 6.19
CA ASP A 55 -7.98 5.43 5.89
C ASP A 55 -8.05 4.06 6.59
N LEU A 56 -7.03 3.21 6.43
CA LEU A 56 -7.00 1.88 7.06
C LEU A 56 -7.05 1.97 8.59
N ARG A 57 -6.37 2.96 9.19
CA ARG A 57 -6.47 3.23 10.63
C ARG A 57 -7.87 3.65 11.03
N LYS A 58 -8.54 4.54 10.27
CA LYS A 58 -9.92 4.95 10.51
C LYS A 58 -10.89 3.77 10.45
N ARG A 59 -10.62 2.78 9.60
CA ARG A 59 -11.38 1.51 9.53
C ARG A 59 -11.07 0.54 10.67
N GLY A 60 -10.09 0.85 11.52
CA GLY A 60 -9.72 0.06 12.69
C GLY A 60 -8.57 -0.92 12.47
N MET A 61 -7.87 -0.86 11.33
CA MET A 61 -6.70 -1.71 11.13
C MET A 61 -5.55 -1.28 12.03
N SER A 62 -4.76 -2.26 12.47
CA SER A 62 -3.56 -2.06 13.29
C SER A 62 -2.30 -2.46 12.52
N PHE A 63 -1.14 -1.90 12.87
CA PHE A 63 0.14 -2.12 12.15
C PHE A 63 0.09 -1.72 10.67
N VAL A 64 -0.58 -0.61 10.37
CA VAL A 64 -0.73 -0.05 9.01
C VAL A 64 -0.22 1.39 8.94
N GLY A 65 0.89 1.69 9.64
CA GLY A 65 1.52 3.01 9.59
C GLY A 65 2.06 3.33 8.19
N SER A 66 2.25 4.60 7.88
CA SER A 66 2.62 5.06 6.53
C SER A 66 3.83 4.33 5.94
N THR A 67 4.90 4.12 6.71
CA THR A 67 6.06 3.35 6.24
C THR A 67 5.73 1.90 5.91
N ILE A 68 4.86 1.25 6.69
CA ILE A 68 4.42 -0.12 6.40
C ILE A 68 3.63 -0.15 5.10
N ILE A 69 2.73 0.82 4.91
CA ILE A 69 1.94 0.93 3.68
C ILE A 69 2.81 1.25 2.47
N TYR A 70 3.78 2.16 2.61
CA TYR A 70 4.74 2.47 1.57
C TYR A 70 5.51 1.22 1.12
N SER A 71 6.10 0.48 2.07
CA SER A 71 6.79 -0.78 1.77
C SER A 71 5.86 -1.82 1.15
N TYR A 72 4.60 -1.89 1.61
CA TYR A 72 3.60 -2.77 1.03
C TYR A 72 3.29 -2.41 -0.43
N LEU A 73 3.07 -1.13 -0.75
CA LEU A 73 2.77 -0.67 -2.11
C LEU A 73 3.93 -0.93 -3.07
N GLN A 74 5.18 -0.76 -2.61
CA GLN A 74 6.37 -1.16 -3.36
C GLN A 74 6.36 -2.67 -3.63
N SER A 75 6.13 -3.48 -2.60
CA SER A 75 6.12 -4.94 -2.73
C SER A 75 4.97 -5.47 -3.60
N ALA A 76 3.83 -4.80 -3.61
CA ALA A 76 2.64 -5.16 -4.36
C ALA A 76 2.63 -4.61 -5.80
N GLY A 77 3.63 -3.82 -6.19
CA GLY A 77 3.76 -3.29 -7.56
C GLY A 77 2.95 -2.03 -7.87
N PHE A 78 2.39 -1.36 -6.85
CA PHE A 78 1.77 -0.04 -7.02
C PHE A 78 2.81 1.08 -7.09
N ILE A 79 4.00 0.83 -6.53
CA ILE A 79 5.16 1.72 -6.64
C ILE A 79 6.32 0.92 -7.20
N ASN A 80 6.87 1.34 -8.33
CA ASN A 80 8.12 0.84 -8.87
C ASN A 80 9.27 1.75 -8.43
N ALA A 81 10.10 1.25 -7.51
CA ALA A 81 11.24 1.97 -6.95
C ALA A 81 12.57 1.21 -7.13
N HIS A 82 12.67 0.37 -8.17
CA HIS A 82 13.94 -0.28 -8.51
C HIS A 82 14.99 0.78 -8.92
N GLY A 83 16.23 0.62 -8.46
CA GLY A 83 17.34 1.49 -8.87
C GLY A 83 17.86 1.19 -10.28
N GLU A 84 18.56 2.13 -10.88
CA GLU A 84 19.05 2.05 -12.27
C GLU A 84 19.95 0.83 -12.54
N GLU A 85 20.70 0.39 -11.53
CA GLU A 85 21.56 -0.80 -11.62
C GLU A 85 20.82 -2.12 -11.39
N CYS A 86 19.52 -2.08 -11.07
CA CYS A 86 18.73 -3.28 -10.81
C CYS A 86 18.29 -3.94 -12.12
N CYS A 87 18.41 -5.27 -12.23
CA CYS A 87 17.95 -6.03 -13.40
C CYS A 87 16.43 -5.96 -13.66
N PHE A 88 15.65 -5.40 -12.73
CA PHE A 88 14.21 -5.15 -12.86
C PHE A 88 13.85 -3.67 -13.04
N TYR A 89 14.84 -2.80 -13.29
CA TYR A 89 14.61 -1.38 -13.57
C TYR A 89 13.74 -1.17 -14.82
N ARG A 90 12.70 -0.32 -14.71
CA ARG A 90 11.77 0.01 -15.81
C ARG A 90 11.36 1.49 -15.74
N THR A 91 11.43 2.20 -16.87
CA THR A 91 11.18 3.65 -16.96
C THR A 91 9.76 4.05 -17.36
N LYS A 92 8.94 3.12 -17.85
CA LYS A 92 7.46 3.13 -17.96
C LYS A 92 7.04 1.91 -18.76
#